data_AF-A0A1Q7PXQ9-F1
#
_entry.id   AF-A0A1Q7PXQ9-F1
#
_cell.length_a   1.000
_cell.length_b   1.000
_cell.length_c   1.000
_cell.angle_alpha   90.00
_cell.angle_beta   90.00
_cell.angle_gamma   90.00
#
_symmetry.space_group_name_H-M   'P 1'
#
loop_
_entity.id
_entity.type
_entity.pdbx_description
1 polymer ?
#
loop_
_entity_poly.entity_id
_entity_poly.type
_entity_poly.pdbx_seq_one_letter_code
_entity_poly.pdbx_strand_id
1 'polypeptide(L)'
;MVSDSVTETMSKILGTDTWKAINFFFDVKGIAREPESFATLLDKLFGYTSNVLQKKIGETLLGKVGAPQQSSSGLDFRQILRLAKAKFPSSRLQTSLDPKQLI
;
A
#
# COMPACT_ATOMS: atom_id res chain seq x y z
N MET A 1 -6.00 -4.71 -0.70
CA MET A 1 -4.63 -5.11 -0.27
C MET A 1 -3.67 -3.91 -0.39
N VAL A 2 -2.43 -4.02 0.11
CA VAL A 2 -1.40 -2.95 -0.01
C VAL A 2 -1.15 -2.61 -1.49
N SER A 3 -1.01 -3.63 -2.34
CA SER A 3 -0.83 -3.50 -3.80
C SER A 3 -1.91 -2.66 -4.48
N ASP A 4 -3.17 -2.84 -4.08
CA ASP A 4 -4.31 -2.15 -4.70
C ASP A 4 -4.34 -0.69 -4.27
N SER A 5 -3.98 -0.41 -3.02
CA SER A 5 -3.92 0.95 -2.48
C SER A 5 -2.77 1.75 -3.06
N VAL A 6 -1.62 1.10 -3.27
CA VAL A 6 -0.50 1.67 -4.01
C VAL A 6 -0.91 1.95 -5.46
N THR A 7 -1.56 0.98 -6.11
CA THR A 7 -2.02 1.13 -7.51
C THR A 7 -2.97 2.31 -7.66
N GLU A 8 -3.96 2.42 -6.79
CA GLU A 8 -4.92 3.52 -6.78
C GLU A 8 -4.24 4.88 -6.60
N THR A 9 -3.36 4.99 -5.60
CA THR A 9 -2.66 6.24 -5.28
C THR A 9 -1.76 6.67 -6.43
N MET A 10 -0.99 5.75 -7.00
CA MET A 10 -0.07 6.06 -8.07
C MET A 10 -0.78 6.38 -9.39
N SER A 11 -1.90 5.71 -9.67
CA SER A 11 -2.75 6.05 -10.83
C SER A 11 -3.33 7.46 -10.69
N LYS A 12 -3.70 7.89 -9.48
CA LYS A 12 -4.16 9.27 -9.22
C LYS A 12 -3.07 10.32 -9.37
N ILE A 13 -1.82 10.00 -9.04
CA ILE A 13 -0.70 10.96 -9.08
C ILE A 13 -0.09 11.06 -10.48
N LEU A 14 0.18 9.92 -11.12
CA LEU A 14 0.95 9.85 -12.38
C LEU A 14 0.05 9.73 -13.62
N GLY A 15 -1.24 9.47 -13.42
CA GLY A 15 -2.16 9.05 -14.48
C GLY A 15 -2.15 7.53 -14.68
N THR A 16 -3.32 7.00 -15.06
CA THR A 16 -3.54 5.55 -15.23
C THR A 16 -2.60 4.92 -16.25
N ASP A 17 -2.36 5.58 -17.39
CA ASP A 17 -1.52 5.02 -18.46
C ASP A 17 -0.04 4.99 -18.08
N THR A 18 0.45 6.05 -17.46
CA THR A 18 1.82 6.12 -16.92
C THR A 18 2.06 5.03 -15.88
N TRP A 19 1.11 4.85 -14.95
CA TRP A 19 1.22 3.81 -13.94
C TRP A 19 1.15 2.41 -14.53
N LYS A 20 0.29 2.19 -15.55
CA LYS A 20 0.18 0.92 -16.26
C LYS A 20 1.47 0.56 -16.98
N ALA A 21 2.13 1.53 -17.63
CA ALA A 21 3.44 1.32 -18.25
C ALA A 21 4.50 0.93 -17.21
N ILE A 22 4.59 1.65 -16.10
CA ILE A 22 5.51 1.31 -15.00
C ILE A 22 5.22 -0.08 -14.44
N ASN A 23 3.95 -0.43 -14.23
CA ASN A 23 3.58 -1.76 -13.75
C ASN A 23 3.88 -2.88 -14.75
N PHE A 24 3.86 -2.59 -16.06
CA PHE A 24 4.27 -3.52 -17.11
C PHE A 24 5.78 -3.81 -17.08
N PHE A 25 6.60 -2.79 -16.86
CA PHE A 25 8.07 -2.94 -16.87
C PHE A 25 8.65 -3.47 -15.55
N PHE A 26 8.01 -3.19 -14.41
CA PHE A 26 8.62 -3.44 -13.09
C PHE A 26 7.85 -4.43 -12.21
N ASP A 27 6.74 -5.04 -12.66
CA ASP A 27 5.86 -5.87 -11.83
C ASP A 27 5.60 -5.29 -10.42
N VAL A 28 5.09 -4.05 -10.40
CA VAL A 28 4.96 -3.32 -9.14
C VAL A 28 3.96 -3.97 -8.19
N LYS A 29 3.01 -4.78 -8.68
CA LYS A 29 2.11 -5.58 -7.84
C LYS A 29 2.85 -6.65 -7.03
N GLY A 30 3.87 -7.28 -7.60
CA GLY A 30 4.76 -8.20 -6.87
C GLY A 30 5.61 -7.45 -5.86
N ILE A 31 6.26 -6.37 -6.30
CA ILE A 31 7.19 -5.59 -5.49
C ILE A 31 6.50 -4.88 -4.32
N ALA A 32 5.27 -4.38 -4.48
CA ALA A 32 4.51 -3.72 -3.42
C ALA A 32 4.15 -4.63 -2.23
N ARG A 33 4.40 -5.94 -2.34
CA ARG A 33 4.28 -6.92 -1.22
C ARG A 33 5.52 -6.95 -0.33
N GLU A 34 6.62 -6.40 -0.81
CA GLU A 34 7.91 -6.28 -0.14
C GLU A 34 8.21 -4.80 0.14
N PRO A 35 8.06 -4.35 1.39
CA PRO A 35 8.24 -2.95 1.77
C PRO A 35 9.57 -2.33 1.31
N GLU A 36 10.65 -3.10 1.42
CA GLU A 36 12.02 -2.68 1.14
C GLU A 36 12.27 -2.56 -0.37
N SER A 37 11.84 -3.58 -1.12
CA SER A 37 11.92 -3.62 -2.58
C SER A 37 11.10 -2.48 -3.19
N PHE A 38 9.92 -2.20 -2.65
CA PHE A 38 9.05 -1.12 -3.13
C PHE A 38 9.60 0.27 -2.87
N ALA A 39 10.10 0.53 -1.65
CA ALA A 39 10.75 1.82 -1.36
C ALA A 39 11.95 2.07 -2.28
N THR A 40 12.78 1.04 -2.48
CA THR A 40 13.95 1.11 -3.37
C THR A 40 13.54 1.36 -4.83
N LEU A 41 12.45 0.75 -5.30
CA LEU A 41 11.93 0.99 -6.64
C LEU A 41 11.50 2.46 -6.82
N LEU A 42 10.77 3.02 -5.85
CA LEU A 42 10.36 4.42 -5.91
C LEU A 42 11.55 5.37 -5.95
N ASP A 43 12.58 5.11 -5.14
CA ASP A 43 13.81 5.89 -5.15
C ASP A 43 14.53 5.82 -6.50
N LYS A 44 14.60 4.63 -7.12
CA LYS A 44 15.22 4.45 -8.44
C LYS A 44 14.45 5.12 -9.58
N LEU A 45 13.12 5.07 -9.55
CA LEU A 45 12.28 5.59 -10.62
C LEU A 45 12.11 7.11 -10.56
N PHE A 46 11.99 7.66 -9.35
CA PHE A 46 11.57 9.04 -9.15
C PHE A 46 12.62 9.92 -8.47
N GLY A 47 13.74 9.33 -8.04
CA GLY A 47 14.86 10.05 -7.43
C GLY A 47 14.39 10.96 -6.30
N TYR A 48 14.72 12.24 -6.37
CA TYR A 48 14.35 13.24 -5.37
C TYR A 48 12.83 13.35 -5.12
N THR A 49 12.00 13.09 -6.14
CA THR A 49 10.54 13.15 -6.04
C THR A 49 9.96 11.94 -5.28
N SER A 50 10.75 10.90 -5.03
CA SER A 50 10.31 9.70 -4.33
C SER A 50 9.74 10.02 -2.95
N ASN A 51 10.36 10.95 -2.20
CA ASN A 51 9.92 11.34 -0.85
C ASN A 51 8.46 11.84 -0.82
N VAL A 52 8.05 12.62 -1.83
CA VAL A 52 6.67 13.14 -1.92
C VAL A 52 5.69 12.00 -2.21
N LEU A 53 6.07 11.08 -3.10
CA LEU A 53 5.27 9.91 -3.44
C LEU A 53 5.14 8.96 -2.24
N GLN A 54 6.24 8.67 -1.57
CA GLN A 54 6.29 7.83 -0.37
C GLN A 54 5.38 8.38 0.72
N LYS A 55 5.40 9.70 0.95
CA LYS A 55 4.52 10.35 1.93
C LYS A 55 3.04 10.17 1.57
N LYS A 56 2.64 10.47 0.33
CA LYS A 56 1.23 10.33 -0.11
C LYS A 56 0.75 8.88 -0.07
N ILE A 57 1.59 7.92 -0.46
CA ILE A 57 1.30 6.50 -0.36
C ILE A 57 1.14 6.12 1.11
N GLY A 58 2.06 6.55 1.98
CA GLY A 58 2.02 6.30 3.41
C GLY A 58 0.75 6.81 4.07
N GLU A 59 0.37 8.06 3.81
CA GLU A 59 -0.88 8.66 4.29
C GLU A 59 -2.11 7.85 3.85
N THR A 60 -2.15 7.43 2.59
CA THR A 60 -3.25 6.62 2.06
C THR A 60 -3.32 5.24 2.73
N LEU A 61 -2.18 4.60 2.95
CA LEU A 61 -2.11 3.29 3.61
C LEU A 61 -2.54 3.39 5.08
N LEU A 62 -2.08 4.40 5.81
CA LEU A 62 -2.45 4.64 7.21
C LEU A 62 -3.95 4.93 7.36
N GLY A 63 -4.51 5.77 6.48
CA GLY A 63 -5.95 6.05 6.46
C GLY A 63 -6.81 4.81 6.23
N LYS A 64 -6.33 3.87 5.39
CA LYS A 64 -7.04 2.60 5.12
C LYS A 64 -6.95 1.58 6.26
N VAL A 65 -5.94 1.65 7.13
CA VAL A 65 -5.82 0.76 8.29
C VAL A 65 -6.33 1.38 9.60
N GLY A 66 -7.00 2.54 9.51
CA GLY A 66 -7.57 3.24 10.66
C GLY A 66 -6.53 3.80 11.64
N ALA A 67 -5.28 3.96 11.21
CA ALA A 67 -4.24 4.56 12.04
C ALA A 67 -4.41 6.10 12.06
N PRO A 68 -4.42 6.74 13.25
CA PRO A 68 -4.59 8.19 13.33
C PRO A 68 -3.44 8.92 12.63
N GLN A 69 -3.76 10.04 11.99
CA GLN A 69 -2.85 10.85 11.17
C GLN A 69 -1.61 11.34 11.97
N GLN A 70 -1.70 11.42 13.30
CA GLN A 70 -0.59 11.72 14.23
C GLN A 70 0.50 10.63 14.29
N SER A 71 0.21 9.39 13.86
CA SER A 71 1.20 8.32 13.78
C SER A 71 2.15 8.45 12.59
N SER A 72 1.84 9.33 11.63
CA SER A 72 2.63 9.57 10.40
C SER A 72 3.95 10.31 10.67
N SER A 73 3.97 11.24 11.63
CA SER A 73 5.09 12.16 11.87
C SER A 73 6.37 11.52 12.43
N GLY A 74 6.32 10.25 12.86
CA GLY A 74 7.47 9.54 13.41
C GLY A 74 7.73 8.16 12.80
N LEU A 75 6.97 7.76 11.77
CA LEU A 75 7.14 6.47 11.11
C LEU A 75 7.77 6.65 9.73
N ASP A 76 8.91 6.00 9.51
CA ASP A 76 9.54 5.93 8.20
C ASP A 76 8.63 5.19 7.20
N PHE A 77 8.72 5.54 5.91
CA PHE A 77 7.89 4.93 4.86
C PHE A 77 7.92 3.39 4.86
N ARG A 78 9.09 2.80 5.12
CA ARG A 78 9.24 1.33 5.24
C ARG A 78 8.46 0.76 6.44
N GLN A 79 8.43 1.48 7.57
CA GLN A 79 7.65 1.08 8.74
C GLN A 79 6.15 1.19 8.46
N ILE A 80 5.72 2.23 7.74
CA ILE A 80 4.32 2.38 7.30
C ILE A 80 3.92 1.20 6.40
N LEU A 81 4.75 0.81 5.44
CA LEU A 81 4.49 -0.33 4.56
C LEU A 81 4.39 -1.65 5.34
N ARG A 82 5.26 -1.89 6.33
CA ARG A 82 5.19 -3.06 7.20
C ARG A 82 3.92 -3.07 8.05
N LEU A 83 3.57 -1.93 8.64
CA LEU A 83 2.33 -1.77 9.43
C LEU A 83 1.10 -2.03 8.55
N ALA A 84 1.06 -1.43 7.37
CA ALA A 84 0.00 -1.65 6.39
C ALA A 84 -0.10 -3.13 6.03
N LYS A 85 1.01 -3.79 5.66
CA LYS A 85 1.01 -5.22 5.36
C LYS A 85 0.46 -6.07 6.51
N ALA A 86 0.74 -5.71 7.76
CA ALA A 86 0.24 -6.43 8.94
C ALA A 86 -1.22 -6.12 9.32
N LYS A 87 -1.74 -4.94 8.96
CA LYS A 87 -3.06 -4.43 9.38
C LYS A 87 -4.11 -4.42 8.28
N PHE A 88 -3.70 -4.41 7.01
CA PHE A 88 -4.63 -4.68 5.91
C PHE A 88 -5.29 -6.02 6.22
N PRO A 89 -6.63 -6.09 6.13
CA PRO A 89 -7.37 -7.23 6.62
C PRO A 89 -6.71 -8.49 6.06
N SER A 90 -6.27 -9.36 6.96
CA SER A 90 -5.98 -10.75 6.67
C SER A 90 -7.25 -11.30 6.06
N SER A 91 -7.41 -11.15 4.74
CA SER A 91 -8.55 -11.63 3.98
C SER A 91 -8.38 -13.13 3.80
N ARG A 92 -8.30 -13.84 4.94
CA ARG A 92 -8.59 -15.24 5.09
C ARG A 92 -9.44 -15.37 6.36
N LEU A 93 -10.72 -15.59 6.12
CA LEU A 93 -11.65 -16.27 7.02
C LEU A 93 -12.13 -15.49 8.24
N GLN A 94 -13.11 -14.60 8.00
CA GLN A 94 -14.28 -14.51 8.88
C GLN A 94 -15.50 -15.01 8.12
N THR A 95 -15.45 -16.27 7.66
CA THR A 95 -16.67 -17.05 7.48
C THR A 95 -17.11 -17.45 8.88
N SER A 96 -17.87 -16.57 9.54
CA SER A 96 -18.69 -16.94 10.68
C SER A 96 -19.78 -17.88 10.14
N LEU A 97 -19.51 -19.18 10.18
CA LEU A 97 -20.57 -20.19 10.18
C LEU A 97 -21.13 -20.19 11.60
N ASP A 98 -22.26 -19.52 11.76
CA ASP A 98 -23.14 -19.66 12.91
C ASP A 98 -24.09 -20.84 12.60
N PRO A 99 -23.93 -22.04 13.19
CA PRO A 99 -24.98 -23.05 13.16
C PRO A 99 -25.87 -22.87 14.39
N LYS A 100 -26.65 -21.80 14.39
CA LYS A 100 -27.91 -21.75 15.14
C LYS A 100 -29.01 -21.40 14.17
N GLN A 101 -30.10 -22.15 14.27
CA GLN A 101 -31.32 -22.12 13.45
C GLN A 101 -31.33 -23.08 12.26
N LEU A 102 -31.64 -24.35 12.55
CA LEU A 102 -32.83 -24.97 11.99
C LEU A 102 -33.31 -26.04 12.96
N ILE A 103 -34.48 -25.73 13.53
CA ILE A 103 -35.38 -26.61 14.28
C ILE A 103 -35.93 -27.65 13.30
#